data_AF-A0A3N4NND7-F1
#
_entry.id   AF-A0A3N4NND7-F1
#
_cell.length_a   1.000
_cell.length_b   1.000
_cell.length_c   1.000
_cell.angle_alpha   90.00
_cell.angle_beta   90.00
_cell.angle_gamma   90.00
#
_symmetry.space_group_name_H-M   'P 1'
#
loop_
_entity.id
_entity.type
_entity.pdbx_description
1 polymer ?
#
loop_
_entity_poly.entity_id
_entity_poly.type
_entity_poly.pdbx_seq_one_letter_code
_entity_poly.pdbx_strand_id
1 'polypeptide(L)'
;MISSIGGWTNQELVQYLRTGHVEGKAQAGGGMAEAVQNSFQHMSDADLQAIASYLKTVKPVRNAQQQTPAYSVDKAKTADWESSEFPIDNNATPSRHDNLSNLSGVSLYNSACAACHGMQGEGTPDQVIPSLSRNSAVGAELANNVVMAISQGIYRETQGTMASMPAFSAQAEHITSTLSPAQIASVTNYVMAQYGKDDPGLTEQDVLQIQQGGGSSFLICYAALLAWIGFGAGAIFLLVALIFMVKFCRKKR
;
A
#
# COMPACT_ATOMS: atom_id res chain seq x y z
N MET A 1 18.27 -0.71 -14.01
CA MET A 1 17.41 -1.15 -12.89
C MET A 1 15.97 -0.87 -13.24
N ILE A 2 15.09 -1.83 -12.96
CA ILE A 2 13.68 -1.83 -13.36
C ILE A 2 12.86 -1.40 -12.14
N SER A 3 12.13 -0.28 -12.23
CA SER A 3 11.17 0.12 -11.20
C SER A 3 9.77 -0.37 -11.54
N SER A 4 9.06 -0.95 -10.57
CA SER A 4 7.63 -1.25 -10.66
C SER A 4 7.24 -2.01 -11.94
N ILE A 5 6.17 -1.60 -12.63
CA ILE A 5 5.67 -2.16 -13.91
C ILE A 5 6.63 -1.98 -15.10
N GLY A 6 7.76 -1.28 -14.92
CA GLY A 6 8.71 -1.03 -16.02
C GLY A 6 9.27 -2.31 -16.64
N GLY A 7 9.33 -3.40 -15.88
CA GLY A 7 9.80 -4.71 -16.34
C GLY A 7 8.70 -5.62 -16.89
N TRP A 8 7.45 -5.17 -16.86
CA TRP A 8 6.36 -5.96 -17.41
C TRP A 8 6.34 -5.86 -18.93
N THR A 9 5.85 -6.92 -19.57
CA THR A 9 5.57 -6.94 -21.00
C THR A 9 4.30 -6.15 -21.30
N ASN A 10 4.10 -5.76 -22.56
CA ASN A 10 2.85 -5.13 -22.97
C ASN A 10 1.64 -6.05 -22.73
N GLN A 11 1.81 -7.36 -22.92
CA GLN A 11 0.75 -8.34 -22.70
C GLN A 11 0.36 -8.43 -21.23
N GLU A 12 1.32 -8.40 -20.32
CA GLU A 12 1.06 -8.38 -18.87
C GLU A 12 0.36 -7.09 -18.45
N LEU A 13 0.74 -5.93 -19.02
CA LEU A 13 0.03 -4.67 -18.77
C LEU A 13 -1.42 -4.73 -19.27
N VAL A 14 -1.66 -5.27 -20.47
CA VAL A 14 -3.01 -5.46 -21.01
C VAL A 14 -3.81 -6.41 -20.13
N GLN A 15 -3.23 -7.53 -19.71
CA GLN A 15 -3.87 -8.49 -18.82
C GLN A 15 -4.24 -7.84 -17.48
N TYR A 16 -3.32 -7.08 -16.89
CA TYR A 16 -3.58 -6.36 -15.64
C TYR A 16 -4.71 -5.34 -15.78
N LEU A 17 -4.71 -4.53 -16.85
CA LEU A 17 -5.77 -3.55 -17.07
C LEU A 17 -7.12 -4.23 -17.32
N ARG A 18 -7.13 -5.40 -17.96
CA ARG A 18 -8.35 -6.13 -18.28
C ARG A 18 -8.95 -6.87 -17.08
N THR A 19 -8.11 -7.44 -16.23
CA THR A 19 -8.53 -8.41 -15.19
C THR A 19 -8.14 -7.99 -13.77
N GLY A 20 -7.28 -6.98 -13.64
CA GLY A 20 -6.69 -6.58 -12.38
C GLY A 20 -5.69 -7.59 -11.84
N HIS A 21 -5.24 -8.54 -12.66
CA HIS A 21 -4.38 -9.63 -12.23
C HIS A 21 -3.26 -9.88 -13.25
N VAL A 22 -2.05 -10.14 -12.74
CA VAL A 22 -0.98 -10.79 -13.50
C VAL A 22 -0.38 -11.87 -12.62
N GLU A 23 -0.41 -13.11 -13.12
CA GLU A 23 0.11 -14.28 -12.45
C GLU A 23 1.56 -14.09 -12.02
N GLY A 24 1.87 -14.42 -10.77
CA GLY A 24 3.22 -14.29 -10.21
C GLY A 24 3.78 -12.86 -10.26
N LYS A 25 2.91 -11.84 -10.32
CA LYS A 25 3.34 -10.43 -10.27
C LYS A 25 2.46 -9.54 -9.42
N ALA A 26 1.15 -9.46 -9.65
CA ALA A 26 0.34 -8.44 -8.97
C ALA A 26 -1.16 -8.68 -9.00
N GLN A 27 -1.85 -8.05 -8.05
CA GLN A 27 -3.29 -7.91 -7.99
C GLN A 27 -3.66 -6.43 -7.79
N ALA A 28 -4.71 -5.98 -8.47
CA ALA A 28 -5.29 -4.67 -8.29
C ALA A 28 -6.14 -4.64 -7.01
N GLY A 29 -5.80 -3.73 -6.10
CA GLY A 29 -6.58 -3.38 -4.91
C GLY A 29 -6.92 -1.88 -4.88
N GLY A 30 -7.77 -1.48 -3.93
CA GLY A 30 -8.18 -0.08 -3.74
C GLY A 30 -8.71 0.58 -5.03
N GLY A 31 -8.37 1.85 -5.26
CA GLY A 31 -8.84 2.59 -6.44
C GLY A 31 -8.43 1.97 -7.79
N MET A 32 -7.36 1.16 -7.83
CA MET A 32 -7.01 0.44 -9.07
C MET A 32 -7.96 -0.73 -9.32
N ALA A 33 -8.46 -1.40 -8.29
CA ALA A 33 -9.49 -2.43 -8.44
C ALA A 33 -10.78 -1.83 -9.03
N GLU A 34 -11.19 -0.66 -8.52
CA GLU A 34 -12.35 0.07 -9.05
C GLU A 34 -12.14 0.52 -10.50
N ALA A 35 -10.96 1.03 -10.82
CA ALA A 35 -10.66 1.47 -12.19
C ALA A 35 -10.65 0.29 -13.18
N VAL A 36 -10.14 -0.87 -12.78
CA VAL A 36 -10.25 -2.10 -13.58
C VAL A 36 -11.71 -2.50 -13.73
N GLN A 37 -12.43 -2.63 -12.61
CA GLN A 37 -13.78 -3.16 -12.57
C GLN A 37 -14.78 -2.28 -13.32
N ASN A 38 -14.69 -0.96 -13.18
CA ASN A 38 -15.71 -0.06 -13.72
C ASN A 38 -15.29 0.60 -15.04
N SER A 39 -14.05 0.42 -15.49
CA SER A 39 -13.54 1.09 -16.70
C SER A 39 -12.70 0.17 -17.58
N PHE A 40 -11.48 -0.17 -17.18
CA PHE A 40 -10.51 -0.79 -18.10
C PHE A 40 -10.96 -2.15 -18.64
N GLN A 41 -11.69 -2.96 -17.86
CA GLN A 41 -12.17 -4.27 -18.32
C GLN A 41 -13.16 -4.19 -19.50
N HIS A 42 -13.77 -3.03 -19.72
CA HIS A 42 -14.74 -2.77 -20.80
C HIS A 42 -14.12 -2.18 -22.06
N MET A 43 -12.83 -1.87 -22.04
CA MET A 43 -12.13 -1.30 -23.19
C MET A 43 -11.84 -2.35 -24.27
N SER A 44 -11.69 -1.86 -25.51
CA SER A 44 -11.26 -2.70 -26.62
C SER A 44 -9.80 -3.13 -26.48
N ASP A 45 -9.42 -4.22 -27.14
CA ASP A 45 -8.05 -4.71 -27.17
C ASP A 45 -7.07 -3.64 -27.70
N ALA A 46 -7.50 -2.88 -28.71
CA ALA A 46 -6.71 -1.81 -29.31
C ALA A 46 -6.43 -0.69 -28.29
N ASP A 47 -7.43 -0.28 -27.50
CA ASP A 47 -7.27 0.76 -26.48
C ASP A 47 -6.33 0.30 -25.36
N LEU A 48 -6.50 -0.92 -24.86
CA LEU A 48 -5.61 -1.46 -23.83
C LEU A 48 -4.18 -1.59 -24.31
N GLN A 49 -3.97 -2.00 -25.56
CA GLN A 49 -2.64 -2.04 -26.18
C GLN A 49 -2.02 -0.66 -26.34
N ALA A 50 -2.82 0.35 -26.70
CA ALA A 50 -2.38 1.73 -26.80
C ALA A 50 -1.95 2.29 -25.43
N ILE A 51 -2.74 2.05 -24.38
CA ILE A 51 -2.41 2.41 -23.00
C ILE A 51 -1.12 1.72 -22.55
N ALA A 52 -1.01 0.40 -22.74
CA ALA A 52 0.20 -0.35 -22.38
C ALA A 52 1.44 0.21 -23.09
N SER A 53 1.33 0.50 -24.39
CA SER A 53 2.41 1.09 -25.18
C SER A 53 2.80 2.47 -24.67
N TYR A 54 1.82 3.32 -24.34
CA TYR A 54 2.06 4.64 -23.76
C TYR A 54 2.77 4.53 -22.39
N LEU A 55 2.33 3.64 -21.50
CA LEU A 55 2.95 3.44 -20.18
C LEU A 55 4.43 3.09 -20.29
N LYS A 56 4.84 2.33 -21.32
CA LYS A 56 6.26 2.00 -21.57
C LYS A 56 7.11 3.19 -22.02
N THR A 57 6.48 4.29 -22.48
CA THR A 57 7.19 5.54 -22.81
C THR A 57 7.45 6.41 -21.59
N VAL A 58 6.68 6.22 -20.50
CA VAL A 58 6.79 7.02 -19.29
C VAL A 58 8.09 6.69 -18.55
N LYS A 59 8.85 7.72 -18.17
CA LYS A 59 10.07 7.55 -17.38
C LYS A 59 9.72 6.92 -16.02
N PRO A 60 10.36 5.81 -15.63
CA PRO A 60 10.06 5.18 -14.35
C PRO A 60 10.38 6.11 -13.18
N VAL A 61 9.47 6.18 -12.20
CA VAL A 61 9.77 6.79 -10.90
C VAL A 61 10.73 5.85 -10.17
N ARG A 62 11.92 6.36 -9.85
CA ARG A 62 12.98 5.56 -9.24
C ARG A 62 12.94 5.72 -7.73
N ASN A 63 12.93 4.58 -7.04
CA ASN A 63 13.30 4.50 -5.63
C ASN A 63 14.75 4.00 -5.60
N ALA A 64 15.66 4.77 -5.00
CA ALA A 64 17.09 4.42 -4.98
C ALA A 64 17.36 3.13 -4.17
N GLN A 65 16.46 2.80 -3.24
CA GLN A 65 16.50 1.61 -2.43
C GLN A 65 16.02 0.37 -3.22
N GLN A 66 15.21 0.55 -4.26
CA GLN A 66 14.71 -0.55 -5.08
C GLN A 66 15.74 -0.98 -6.13
N GLN A 67 16.49 -2.03 -5.80
CA GLN A 67 17.54 -2.58 -6.66
C GLN A 67 17.04 -3.67 -7.61
N THR A 68 15.96 -4.36 -7.25
CA THR A 68 15.37 -5.46 -8.02
C THR A 68 13.88 -5.25 -8.27
N PRO A 69 13.29 -5.87 -9.31
CA PRO A 69 11.84 -5.86 -9.49
C PRO A 69 11.13 -6.49 -8.28
N ALA A 70 10.08 -5.83 -7.77
CA ALA A 70 9.37 -6.32 -6.59
C ALA A 70 8.79 -7.74 -6.79
N TYR A 71 8.32 -8.06 -8.00
CA TYR A 71 7.80 -9.38 -8.33
C TYR A 71 8.87 -10.48 -8.46
N SER A 72 10.17 -10.15 -8.49
CA SER A 72 11.21 -11.19 -8.59
C SER A 72 11.63 -11.75 -7.23
N VAL A 73 11.10 -11.22 -6.14
CA VAL A 73 11.43 -11.70 -4.79
C VAL A 73 10.75 -13.03 -4.55
N ASP A 74 11.57 -14.07 -4.45
CA ASP A 74 11.17 -15.46 -4.25
C ASP A 74 11.83 -15.97 -2.98
N LYS A 75 11.30 -15.54 -1.85
CA LYS A 75 11.79 -15.91 -0.52
C LYS A 75 10.70 -16.61 0.28
N ALA A 76 9.90 -17.50 -0.31
CA ALA A 76 9.06 -18.37 0.50
C ALA A 76 9.97 -19.25 1.38
N LYS A 77 10.27 -18.81 2.59
CA LYS A 77 10.96 -19.61 3.58
C LYS A 77 9.97 -20.68 4.02
N THR A 78 10.43 -21.92 4.17
CA THR A 78 9.66 -22.93 4.89
C THR A 78 9.35 -22.35 6.27
N ALA A 79 8.07 -22.18 6.59
CA ALA A 79 7.67 -21.73 7.91
C ALA A 79 8.20 -22.76 8.92
N ASP A 80 9.14 -22.33 9.76
CA ASP A 80 9.64 -23.16 10.85
C ASP A 80 8.59 -23.17 11.96
N TRP A 81 7.61 -24.06 11.78
CA TRP A 81 6.48 -24.23 12.68
C TRP A 81 6.92 -24.47 14.13
N GLU A 82 8.03 -25.19 14.35
CA GLU A 82 8.54 -25.54 15.68
C GLU A 82 9.06 -24.33 16.46
N SER A 83 9.55 -23.29 15.78
CA SER A 83 9.96 -22.03 16.42
C SER A 83 8.87 -20.94 16.40
N SER A 84 7.76 -21.19 15.71
CA SER A 84 6.69 -20.23 15.46
C SER A 84 5.44 -20.45 16.32
N GLU A 85 5.26 -21.64 16.87
CA GLU A 85 4.27 -21.86 17.91
C GLU A 85 4.70 -21.22 19.21
N PHE A 86 3.69 -20.67 19.91
CA PHE A 86 3.63 -20.34 21.32
C PHE A 86 4.96 -20.51 22.05
N PRO A 87 5.56 -19.45 22.63
CA PRO A 87 6.48 -19.69 23.73
C PRO A 87 5.64 -20.39 24.82
N ILE A 88 5.60 -21.73 24.76
CA ILE A 88 5.31 -22.58 25.89
C ILE A 88 6.52 -22.33 26.76
N ASP A 89 6.39 -21.28 27.54
CA ASP A 89 7.24 -21.07 28.65
C ASP A 89 6.95 -22.23 29.61
N ASN A 90 7.86 -23.21 29.67
CA ASN A 90 7.77 -24.36 30.57
C ASN A 90 7.78 -23.95 32.06
N ASN A 91 8.05 -22.68 32.35
CA ASN A 91 8.25 -22.08 33.68
C ASN A 91 7.34 -20.87 33.97
N ALA A 92 6.55 -20.36 33.03
CA ALA A 92 5.51 -19.38 33.30
C ALA A 92 4.22 -20.13 33.52
N THR A 93 3.55 -19.68 34.58
CA THR A 93 2.09 -19.65 34.63
C THR A 93 1.52 -19.46 33.22
N PRO A 94 0.57 -20.30 32.75
CA PRO A 94 0.01 -20.18 31.42
C PRO A 94 -0.37 -18.72 31.24
N SER A 95 0.43 -18.01 30.45
CA SER A 95 0.16 -16.62 30.15
C SER A 95 -1.02 -16.73 29.21
N ARG A 96 -2.22 -16.72 29.77
CA ARG A 96 -3.42 -16.36 29.02
C ARG A 96 -2.96 -15.14 28.23
N HIS A 97 -2.98 -15.20 26.90
CA HIS A 97 -2.72 -14.03 26.08
C HIS A 97 -3.91 -13.07 26.26
N ASP A 98 -4.07 -12.49 27.46
CA ASP A 98 -5.10 -11.51 27.79
C ASP A 98 -4.74 -10.12 27.25
N ASN A 99 -3.49 -9.93 26.82
CA ASN A 99 -3.10 -8.80 25.99
C ASN A 99 -3.08 -9.19 24.49
N LEU A 100 -4.28 -9.26 23.88
CA LEU A 100 -4.44 -9.48 22.43
C LEU A 100 -3.71 -8.42 21.59
N SER A 101 -3.38 -7.26 22.16
CA SER A 101 -2.72 -6.14 21.48
C SER A 101 -1.31 -6.46 20.99
N ASN A 102 -0.62 -7.46 21.56
CA ASN A 102 0.78 -7.79 21.28
C ASN A 102 0.97 -9.18 20.65
N LEU A 103 -0.01 -9.68 19.91
CA LEU A 103 0.15 -10.94 19.18
C LEU A 103 1.30 -10.84 18.15
N SER A 104 2.10 -11.90 18.07
CA SER A 104 3.17 -11.99 17.08
C SER A 104 2.60 -11.99 15.65
N GLY A 105 3.38 -11.50 14.69
CA GLY A 105 2.94 -11.42 13.29
C GLY A 105 2.61 -12.80 12.69
N VAL A 106 3.34 -13.85 13.11
CA VAL A 106 3.05 -15.24 12.69
C VAL A 106 1.76 -15.77 13.29
N SER A 107 1.49 -15.51 14.57
CA SER A 107 0.22 -15.90 15.21
C SER A 107 -0.97 -15.20 14.54
N LEU A 108 -0.82 -13.92 14.22
CA LEU A 108 -1.83 -13.15 13.48
C LEU A 108 -2.05 -13.74 12.08
N TYR A 109 -0.97 -13.99 11.32
CA TYR A 109 -1.06 -14.58 9.99
C TYR A 109 -1.75 -15.95 9.99
N ASN A 110 -1.36 -16.84 10.90
CA ASN A 110 -1.93 -18.18 11.00
C ASN A 110 -3.41 -18.15 11.39
N SER A 111 -3.79 -17.21 12.25
CA SER A 111 -5.19 -17.09 12.69
C SER A 111 -6.11 -16.40 11.68
N ALA A 112 -5.61 -15.48 10.86
CA ALA A 112 -6.43 -14.59 10.05
C ALA A 112 -6.20 -14.69 8.53
N CYS A 113 -5.05 -15.15 8.07
CA CYS A 113 -4.64 -15.06 6.66
C CYS A 113 -4.36 -16.43 6.02
N ALA A 114 -3.75 -17.36 6.77
CA ALA A 114 -3.26 -18.63 6.26
C ALA A 114 -4.37 -19.55 5.72
N ALA A 115 -5.60 -19.42 6.19
CA ALA A 115 -6.74 -20.19 5.70
C ALA A 115 -7.02 -19.94 4.20
N CYS A 116 -6.71 -18.74 3.71
CA CYS A 116 -6.88 -18.35 2.31
C CYS A 116 -5.55 -18.38 1.54
N HIS A 117 -4.50 -17.80 2.11
CA HIS A 117 -3.20 -17.66 1.44
C HIS A 117 -2.30 -18.89 1.56
N GLY A 118 -2.70 -19.90 2.34
CA GLY A 118 -1.87 -21.07 2.65
C GLY A 118 -0.85 -20.77 3.75
N MET A 119 -0.27 -21.82 4.32
CA MET A 119 0.74 -21.66 5.38
C MET A 119 2.09 -21.20 4.84
N GLN A 120 2.34 -21.37 3.55
CA GLN A 120 3.56 -20.94 2.86
C GLN A 120 3.30 -19.72 1.96
N GLY A 121 2.12 -19.09 2.07
CA GLY A 121 1.75 -17.97 1.21
C GLY A 121 1.61 -18.36 -0.27
N GLU A 122 1.33 -19.62 -0.57
CA GLU A 122 1.22 -20.16 -1.93
C GLU A 122 -0.03 -19.67 -2.67
N GLY A 123 -1.07 -19.26 -1.95
CA GLY A 123 -2.37 -18.88 -2.52
C GLY A 123 -3.10 -20.08 -3.14
N THR A 124 -4.04 -19.80 -4.04
CA THR A 124 -4.80 -20.85 -4.74
C THR A 124 -4.14 -21.19 -6.10
N PRO A 125 -4.33 -22.42 -6.62
CA PRO A 125 -3.77 -22.80 -7.93
C PRO A 125 -4.23 -21.91 -9.09
N ASP A 126 -5.44 -21.35 -9.00
CA ASP A 126 -5.99 -20.39 -9.97
C ASP A 126 -5.56 -18.93 -9.73
N GLN A 127 -4.78 -18.68 -8.66
CA GLN A 127 -4.26 -17.38 -8.24
C GLN A 127 -5.33 -16.29 -8.01
N VAL A 128 -6.60 -16.67 -7.86
CA VAL A 128 -7.67 -15.77 -7.38
C VAL A 128 -7.30 -15.24 -5.99
N ILE A 129 -6.82 -16.14 -5.13
CA ILE A 129 -6.02 -15.77 -3.96
C ILE A 129 -4.56 -15.82 -4.40
N PRO A 130 -3.87 -14.67 -4.51
CA PRO A 130 -2.52 -14.65 -5.05
C PRO A 130 -1.52 -15.32 -4.09
N SER A 131 -0.45 -15.86 -4.66
CA SER A 131 0.75 -16.11 -3.89
C SER A 131 1.28 -14.79 -3.30
N LEU A 132 1.75 -14.86 -2.05
CA LEU A 132 2.44 -13.79 -1.36
C LEU A 132 3.93 -13.74 -1.75
N SER A 133 4.47 -14.82 -2.30
CA SER A 133 5.79 -14.84 -2.92
C SER A 133 5.70 -14.42 -4.39
N ARG A 134 6.79 -13.88 -4.94
CA ARG A 134 6.82 -13.27 -6.28
C ARG A 134 5.71 -12.25 -6.50
N ASN A 135 5.33 -11.53 -5.45
CA ASN A 135 4.23 -10.56 -5.49
C ASN A 135 4.78 -9.13 -5.40
N SER A 136 4.38 -8.26 -6.33
CA SER A 136 4.89 -6.89 -6.42
C SER A 136 4.50 -6.02 -5.21
N ALA A 137 3.41 -6.35 -4.50
CA ALA A 137 3.05 -5.64 -3.28
C ALA A 137 3.92 -6.09 -2.10
N VAL A 138 4.14 -7.41 -1.97
CA VAL A 138 4.88 -8.01 -0.84
C VAL A 138 6.40 -7.84 -0.99
N GLY A 139 6.91 -7.91 -2.22
CA GLY A 139 8.33 -7.71 -2.53
C GLY A 139 8.71 -6.24 -2.78
N ALA A 140 7.80 -5.29 -2.58
CA ALA A 140 8.10 -3.87 -2.69
C ALA A 140 8.96 -3.39 -1.51
N GLU A 141 9.74 -2.32 -1.72
CA GLU A 141 10.48 -1.66 -0.64
C GLU A 141 9.56 -0.89 0.33
N LEU A 142 8.35 -0.54 -0.10
CA LEU A 142 7.36 0.17 0.72
C LEU A 142 6.18 -0.75 1.02
N ALA A 143 5.77 -0.79 2.29
CA ALA A 143 4.71 -1.66 2.77
C ALA A 143 3.29 -1.15 2.51
N ASN A 144 3.12 0.05 1.96
CA ASN A 144 1.82 0.72 1.84
C ASN A 144 0.75 -0.16 1.18
N ASN A 145 1.10 -0.86 0.11
CA ASN A 145 0.14 -1.72 -0.60
C ASN A 145 -0.31 -2.91 0.26
N VAL A 146 0.60 -3.51 1.03
CA VAL A 146 0.28 -4.63 1.93
C VAL A 146 -0.57 -4.14 3.10
N VAL A 147 -0.18 -3.02 3.73
CA VAL A 147 -0.95 -2.39 4.81
C VAL A 147 -2.36 -2.05 4.36
N MET A 148 -2.53 -1.46 3.17
CA MET A 148 -3.84 -1.08 2.66
C MET A 148 -4.67 -2.29 2.24
N ALA A 149 -4.06 -3.32 1.64
CA ALA A 149 -4.75 -4.57 1.32
C ALA A 149 -5.29 -5.27 2.59
N ILE A 150 -4.51 -5.28 3.67
CA ILE A 150 -4.96 -5.83 4.96
C ILE A 150 -6.02 -4.93 5.60
N SER A 151 -5.80 -3.61 5.60
CA SER A 151 -6.68 -2.66 6.27
C SER A 151 -8.05 -2.55 5.61
N GLN A 152 -8.08 -2.43 4.28
CA GLN A 152 -9.29 -2.18 3.49
C GLN A 152 -9.83 -3.42 2.78
N GLY A 153 -9.08 -4.52 2.78
CA GLY A 153 -9.40 -5.68 1.96
C GLY A 153 -9.17 -5.43 0.47
N ILE A 154 -9.60 -6.38 -0.33
CA ILE A 154 -9.61 -6.30 -1.79
C ILE A 154 -10.95 -6.83 -2.25
N TYR A 155 -11.68 -6.06 -3.06
CA TYR A 155 -12.92 -6.51 -3.69
C TYR A 155 -12.87 -6.08 -5.14
N ARG A 156 -12.97 -7.07 -6.04
CA ARG A 156 -12.97 -6.84 -7.48
C ARG A 156 -13.75 -7.93 -8.18
N GLU A 157 -14.66 -7.54 -9.07
CA GLU A 157 -15.32 -8.46 -9.99
C GLU A 157 -14.94 -8.13 -11.44
N THR A 158 -14.26 -9.06 -12.09
CA THR A 158 -13.84 -8.92 -13.49
C THR A 158 -14.19 -10.16 -14.27
N GLN A 159 -14.85 -9.98 -15.41
CA GLN A 159 -15.24 -11.09 -16.30
C GLN A 159 -15.96 -12.25 -15.56
N GLY A 160 -16.81 -11.94 -14.58
CA GLY A 160 -17.52 -12.93 -13.77
C GLY A 160 -16.68 -13.67 -12.73
N THR A 161 -15.41 -13.29 -12.56
CA THR A 161 -14.54 -13.80 -11.48
C THR A 161 -14.46 -12.77 -10.36
N MET A 162 -14.80 -13.18 -9.15
CA MET A 162 -14.73 -12.34 -7.95
C MET A 162 -13.45 -12.63 -7.17
N ALA A 163 -12.58 -11.62 -7.04
CA ALA A 163 -11.48 -11.62 -6.10
C ALA A 163 -11.91 -10.88 -4.84
N SER A 164 -11.89 -11.57 -3.69
CA SER A 164 -12.28 -11.01 -2.40
C SER A 164 -11.29 -11.37 -1.30
N MET A 165 -10.82 -10.34 -0.60
CA MET A 165 -10.07 -10.42 0.64
C MET A 165 -10.80 -9.52 1.65
N PRO A 166 -11.18 -10.04 2.83
CA PRO A 166 -11.87 -9.26 3.84
C PRO A 166 -10.97 -8.13 4.35
N ALA A 167 -11.60 -7.06 4.81
CA ALA A 167 -10.91 -5.97 5.47
C ALA A 167 -10.71 -6.30 6.96
N PHE A 168 -9.54 -5.98 7.49
CA PHE A 168 -9.19 -6.27 8.88
C PHE A 168 -9.03 -5.00 9.74
N SER A 169 -9.13 -3.80 9.18
CA SER A 169 -9.12 -2.58 10.01
C SER A 169 -10.49 -2.30 10.63
N ALA A 170 -10.50 -1.70 11.82
CA ALA A 170 -11.72 -1.29 12.49
C ALA A 170 -12.55 -0.25 11.71
N GLN A 171 -11.92 0.46 10.78
CA GLN A 171 -12.56 1.48 9.93
C GLN A 171 -13.28 0.89 8.73
N ALA A 172 -13.10 -0.41 8.43
CA ALA A 172 -13.83 -1.09 7.37
C ALA A 172 -15.13 -1.66 7.94
N GLU A 173 -16.26 -1.00 7.64
CA GLU A 173 -17.56 -1.12 8.32
C GLU A 173 -18.26 -2.49 8.31
N HIS A 174 -17.63 -3.60 7.92
CA HIS A 174 -18.40 -4.80 7.53
C HIS A 174 -17.99 -6.17 8.11
N ILE A 175 -16.90 -6.35 8.87
CA ILE A 175 -16.60 -7.68 9.48
C ILE A 175 -15.96 -7.55 10.86
N THR A 176 -16.41 -8.40 11.81
CA THR A 176 -16.05 -8.46 13.24
C THR A 176 -14.61 -8.92 13.56
N SER A 177 -13.71 -8.97 12.59
CA SER A 177 -12.30 -9.41 12.77
C SER A 177 -11.36 -8.22 12.67
N THR A 178 -11.47 -7.30 13.62
CA THR A 178 -10.73 -6.04 13.61
C THR A 178 -9.35 -6.20 14.27
N LEU A 179 -8.30 -6.03 13.47
CA LEU A 179 -6.93 -5.85 13.93
C LEU A 179 -6.68 -4.37 14.26
N SER A 180 -5.99 -4.11 15.36
CA SER A 180 -5.47 -2.78 15.69
C SER A 180 -4.37 -2.37 14.71
N PRO A 181 -4.05 -1.08 14.57
CA PRO A 181 -2.92 -0.64 13.75
C PRO A 181 -1.59 -1.30 14.14
N ALA A 182 -1.35 -1.55 15.44
CA ALA A 182 -0.19 -2.30 15.93
C ALA A 182 -0.18 -3.76 15.44
N GLN A 183 -1.32 -4.43 15.45
CA GLN A 183 -1.45 -5.79 14.92
C GLN A 183 -1.29 -5.83 13.40
N ILE A 184 -1.82 -4.84 12.67
CA ILE A 184 -1.63 -4.70 11.22
C ILE A 184 -0.14 -4.50 10.91
N ALA A 185 0.59 -3.69 11.69
CA ALA A 185 2.04 -3.54 11.55
C ALA A 185 2.75 -4.88 11.77
N SER A 186 2.44 -5.59 12.86
CA SER A 186 3.02 -6.89 13.23
C SER A 186 2.84 -7.94 12.13
N VAL A 187 1.62 -8.13 11.62
CA VAL A 187 1.36 -9.11 10.55
C VAL A 187 1.97 -8.69 9.21
N THR A 188 2.01 -7.38 8.90
CA THR A 188 2.65 -6.87 7.68
C THR A 188 4.16 -7.12 7.71
N ASN A 189 4.80 -6.84 8.85
CA ASN A 189 6.22 -7.09 9.08
C ASN A 189 6.55 -8.57 8.85
N TYR A 190 5.74 -9.47 9.43
CA TYR A 190 5.88 -10.90 9.21
C TYR A 190 5.70 -11.30 7.73
N VAL A 191 4.63 -10.87 7.07
CA VAL A 191 4.34 -11.21 5.67
C VAL A 191 5.48 -10.78 4.75
N MET A 192 5.98 -9.55 4.90
CA MET A 192 7.07 -9.03 4.08
C MET A 192 8.42 -9.69 4.42
N ALA A 193 8.68 -10.01 5.68
CA ALA A 193 9.90 -10.73 6.08
C ALA A 193 9.91 -12.19 5.61
N GLN A 194 8.75 -12.84 5.62
CA GLN A 194 8.59 -14.26 5.35
C GLN A 194 8.43 -14.57 3.86
N TYR A 195 7.75 -13.71 3.09
CA TYR A 195 7.44 -13.95 1.68
C TYR A 195 8.03 -12.91 0.73
N GLY A 196 8.37 -11.74 1.27
CA GLY A 196 8.96 -10.60 0.56
C GLY A 196 10.46 -10.48 0.77
N LYS A 197 10.94 -9.24 0.73
CA LYS A 197 12.37 -8.93 0.75
C LYS A 197 12.97 -9.08 2.15
N ASP A 198 12.33 -8.43 3.13
CA ASP A 198 12.77 -8.23 4.51
C ASP A 198 11.62 -7.68 5.38
N ASP A 199 11.89 -7.57 6.69
CA ASP A 199 11.00 -6.91 7.64
C ASP A 199 11.14 -5.39 7.51
N PRO A 200 10.09 -4.65 7.12
CA PRO A 200 10.12 -3.19 7.04
C PRO A 200 10.15 -2.48 8.41
N GLY A 201 9.94 -3.20 9.52
CA GLY A 201 10.00 -2.66 10.88
C GLY A 201 8.91 -1.64 11.18
N LEU A 202 7.70 -1.84 10.63
CA LEU A 202 6.58 -0.91 10.81
C LEU A 202 6.14 -0.81 12.27
N THR A 203 5.74 0.40 12.64
CA THR A 203 5.07 0.72 13.90
C THR A 203 3.58 0.96 13.68
N GLU A 204 2.82 1.03 14.77
CA GLU A 204 1.42 1.47 14.75
C GLU A 204 1.24 2.84 14.08
N GLN A 205 2.14 3.78 14.35
CA GLN A 205 2.08 5.13 13.80
C GLN A 205 2.25 5.12 12.27
N ASP A 206 3.10 4.25 11.74
CA ASP A 206 3.30 4.11 10.30
C ASP A 206 2.02 3.59 9.63
N VAL A 207 1.34 2.62 10.24
CA VAL A 207 0.06 2.10 9.73
C VAL A 207 -1.01 3.20 9.71
N LEU A 208 -1.15 3.95 10.81
CA LEU A 208 -2.10 5.07 10.89
C LEU A 208 -1.81 6.12 9.81
N GLN A 209 -0.54 6.44 9.59
CA GLN A 209 -0.12 7.38 8.56
C GLN A 209 -0.44 6.86 7.15
N ILE A 210 -0.17 5.59 6.87
CA ILE A 210 -0.48 4.95 5.58
C ILE A 210 -2.00 4.96 5.33
N GLN A 211 -2.81 4.63 6.34
CA GLN A 211 -4.27 4.63 6.26
C GLN A 211 -4.86 6.03 5.97
N GLN A 212 -4.15 7.08 6.35
CA GLN A 212 -4.52 8.47 6.04
C GLN A 212 -4.05 8.95 4.65
N GLY A 213 -3.44 8.07 3.85
CA GLY A 213 -2.92 8.41 2.51
C GLY A 213 -1.43 8.75 2.48
N GLY A 214 -0.68 8.45 3.55
CA GLY A 214 0.74 8.68 3.68
C GLY A 214 1.10 10.00 4.37
N GLY A 215 2.38 10.37 4.35
CA GLY A 215 2.84 11.62 4.95
C GLY A 215 2.26 12.85 4.27
N SER A 216 1.70 13.76 5.08
CA SER A 216 1.30 15.09 4.65
C SER A 216 2.42 15.74 3.85
N SER A 217 2.12 16.20 2.63
CA SER A 217 3.07 16.94 1.82
C SER A 217 3.58 18.18 2.58
N PHE A 218 4.77 18.66 2.22
CA PHE A 218 5.32 19.91 2.78
C PHE A 218 4.27 21.04 2.77
N LEU A 219 3.48 21.14 1.69
CA LEU A 219 2.44 22.16 1.56
C LEU A 219 1.35 22.02 2.62
N ILE A 220 0.91 20.81 2.96
CA ILE A 220 -0.08 20.58 4.01
C ILE A 220 0.54 20.84 5.39
N CYS A 221 1.77 20.37 5.61
CA CYS A 221 2.46 20.52 6.89
C CYS A 221 2.74 22.00 7.24
N TYR A 222 3.05 22.83 6.24
CA TYR A 222 3.37 24.25 6.42
C TYR A 222 2.26 25.20 5.95
N ALA A 223 1.06 24.70 5.63
CA ALA A 223 -0.03 25.51 5.07
C ALA A 223 -0.32 26.77 5.90
N ALA A 224 -0.41 26.62 7.23
CA ALA A 224 -0.65 27.73 8.14
C ALA A 224 0.51 28.75 8.12
N LEU A 225 1.76 28.28 8.13
CA LEU A 225 2.94 29.14 8.11
C LEU A 225 3.08 29.89 6.78
N LEU A 226 2.84 29.22 5.65
CA LEU A 226 2.83 29.83 4.33
C LEU A 226 1.70 30.86 4.18
N ALA A 227 0.52 30.59 4.74
CA ALA A 227 -0.59 31.54 4.77
C ALA A 227 -0.22 32.82 5.54
N TRP A 228 0.40 32.68 6.72
CA TRP A 228 0.89 33.83 7.50
C TRP A 228 1.95 34.66 6.77
N ILE A 229 2.89 34.00 6.08
CA ILE A 229 3.88 34.69 5.24
C ILE A 229 3.17 35.46 4.11
N GLY A 230 2.19 34.84 3.45
CA GLY A 230 1.38 35.47 2.40
C GLY A 230 0.64 36.71 2.89
N PHE A 231 -0.04 36.63 4.02
CA PHE A 231 -0.72 37.77 4.64
C PHE A 231 0.25 38.89 5.02
N GLY A 232 1.41 38.55 5.60
CA GLY A 232 2.46 39.51 5.95
C GLY A 232 3.00 40.25 4.73
N ALA A 233 3.32 39.53 3.65
CA ALA A 233 3.79 40.12 2.40
C ALA A 233 2.73 41.04 1.76
N GLY A 234 1.46 40.62 1.76
CA GLY A 234 0.35 41.43 1.25
C GLY A 234 0.17 42.74 2.03
N ALA A 235 0.26 42.70 3.36
CA ALA A 235 0.17 43.88 4.21
C ALA A 235 1.31 44.88 3.95
N ILE A 236 2.54 44.38 3.78
CA ILE A 236 3.71 45.21 3.44
C ILE A 236 3.52 45.86 2.06
N PHE A 237 3.05 45.11 1.07
CA PHE A 237 2.79 45.64 -0.27
C PHE A 237 1.76 46.78 -0.25
N LEU A 238 0.65 46.59 0.46
CA LEU A 238 -0.38 47.62 0.63
C LEU A 238 0.16 48.87 1.34
N LEU A 239 0.99 48.70 2.37
CA LEU A 239 1.64 49.83 3.06
C LEU A 239 2.57 50.61 2.13
N VAL A 240 3.40 49.92 1.33
CA VAL A 240 4.30 50.56 0.37
C VAL A 240 3.51 51.30 -0.71
N ALA A 241 2.47 50.68 -1.26
CA ALA A 241 1.59 51.31 -2.24
C ALA A 241 0.92 52.58 -1.69
N LEU A 242 0.46 52.52 -0.43
CA LEU A 242 -0.18 53.66 0.25
C LEU A 242 0.82 54.80 0.51
N ILE A 243 2.05 54.48 0.95
CA ILE A 243 3.13 55.47 1.10
C ILE A 243 3.45 56.14 -0.24
N PHE A 244 3.53 55.36 -1.32
CA PHE A 244 3.82 55.86 -2.65
C PHE A 244 2.69 56.77 -3.17
N MET A 245 1.44 56.36 -2.96
CA MET A 245 0.26 57.15 -3.31
C MET A 245 0.21 58.48 -2.55
N VAL A 246 0.44 58.47 -1.23
CA VAL A 246 0.49 59.68 -0.40
C VAL A 246 1.61 60.62 -0.86
N LYS A 247 2.81 60.09 -1.16
CA LYS A 247 3.92 60.90 -1.70
C LYS A 247 3.57 61.50 -3.07
N PHE A 248 2.92 60.74 -3.93
CA PHE A 248 2.52 61.21 -5.26
C PHE A 248 1.43 62.31 -5.18
N CYS A 249 0.44 62.16 -4.31
CA CYS A 249 -0.59 63.18 -4.06
C CYS A 249 -0.02 64.45 -3.44
N ARG A 250 0.97 64.35 -2.54
CA ARG A 250 1.64 65.53 -1.94
C ARG A 250 2.53 66.30 -2.91
N LYS A 251 3.05 65.67 -3.97
CA LYS A 251 3.89 66.32 -4.99
C LYS A 251 3.07 67.09 -6.04
N LYS A 252 1.77 66.83 -6.14
CA LYS A 252 0.84 67.49 -7.08
C LYS A 252 0.08 68.70 -6.48
N ARG A 253 0.24 68.97 -5.19
CA ARG A 253 -0.19 70.21 -4.52
C ARG A 253 0.99 71.15 -4.40
#